data_AF-A0A958X4A0-F1
#
_entry.id   AF-A0A958X4A0-F1
#
_cell.length_a   1.000
_cell.length_b   1.000
_cell.length_c   1.000
_cell.angle_alpha   90.00
_cell.angle_beta   90.00
_cell.angle_gamma   90.00
#
_symmetry.space_group_name_H-M   'P 1'
#
loop_
_entity.id
_entity.type
_entity.pdbx_description
1 polymer ?
#
loop_
_entity_poly.entity_id
_entity_poly.type
_entity_poly.pdbx_seq_one_letter_code
_entity_poly.pdbx_strand_id
1 'polypeptide(L)' 'MEKKITIVKAGGHILEDQDAQERFLADFASLPGYKILVHGGGNIATEIGEKMGLKSEYIQGRRITDEATIELV' A
#
# COMPACT_ATOMS: atom_id res chain seq x y z
N MET A 1 -2.34 -28.18 16.56
CA MET A 1 -3.23 -27.33 15.75
C MET A 1 -2.40 -26.22 15.14
N GLU A 2 -2.48 -26.03 13.83
CA GLU A 2 -1.81 -24.90 13.17
C GLU A 2 -2.42 -23.57 13.62
N LYS A 3 -1.57 -22.58 13.90
CA LYS A 3 -2.01 -21.23 14.24
C LYS A 3 -2.51 -20.54 12.97
N LYS A 4 -3.80 -20.19 12.92
CA LYS A 4 -4.38 -19.42 11.81
C LYS A 4 -3.86 -17.98 11.84
N ILE A 5 -3.47 -17.46 10.68
CA ILE A 5 -3.04 -16.06 10.48
C ILE A 5 -4.02 -15.39 9.51
N THR A 6 -4.50 -14.21 9.87
CA THR A 6 -5.36 -13.37 9.01
C THR A 6 -4.50 -12.34 8.28
N ILE A 7 -4.56 -12.30 6.95
CA ILE A 7 -3.84 -11.31 6.14
C ILE A 7 -4.87 -10.31 5.59
N VAL A 8 -4.67 -9.03 5.87
CA VAL A 8 -5.54 -7.94 5.41
C VAL A 8 -4.74 -7.03 4.49
N LYS A 9 -5.26 -6.74 3.29
CA LYS A 9 -4.65 -5.79 2.35
C LYS A 9 -5.41 -4.47 2.39
N ALA A 10 -4.76 -3.40 2.86
CA ALA A 10 -5.25 -2.03 2.70
C ALA A 10 -5.05 -1.56 1.26
N GLY A 11 -6.14 -1.17 0.59
CA GLY A 11 -6.11 -0.54 -0.74
C GLY A 11 -5.64 0.92 -0.68
N GLY A 12 -5.16 1.46 -1.80
CA GLY A 12 -4.59 2.82 -1.86
C GLY A 12 -5.54 3.92 -1.39
N HIS A 13 -6.81 3.84 -1.76
CA HIS A 13 -7.82 4.85 -1.41
C HIS A 13 -8.02 5.03 0.10
N ILE A 14 -7.90 3.95 0.89
CA ILE A 14 -8.01 4.02 2.36
C ILE A 14 -6.84 4.80 2.96
N LEU A 15 -5.69 4.85 2.28
CA LEU A 15 -4.48 5.52 2.76
C LEU A 15 -4.46 7.02 2.41
N GLU A 16 -5.42 7.50 1.62
CA GLU A 16 -5.52 8.90 1.18
C GLU A 16 -6.55 9.70 1.98
N ASP A 17 -7.46 9.02 2.67
CA ASP A 17 -8.49 9.59 3.54
C ASP A 17 -8.14 9.25 4.99
N GLN A 18 -7.80 10.27 5.78
CA GLN A 18 -7.39 10.11 7.17
C GLN A 18 -8.49 9.44 8.03
N ASP A 19 -9.76 9.82 7.85
CA ASP A 19 -10.87 9.24 8.62
C ASP A 19 -11.07 7.77 8.23
N ALA A 20 -10.95 7.44 6.94
CA ALA A 20 -11.02 6.07 6.46
C ALA A 20 -9.87 5.22 7.00
N GLN A 21 -8.65 5.78 7.05
CA GLN A 21 -7.47 5.14 7.60
C GLN A 21 -7.63 4.85 9.10
N GLU A 22 -8.09 5.82 9.88
CA GLU A 22 -8.31 5.66 11.33
C GLU A 22 -9.35 4.58 11.61
N ARG A 23 -10.48 4.58 10.90
CA ARG A 23 -11.51 3.53 11.00
C ARG A 23 -10.96 2.16 10.63
N PHE A 24 -10.24 2.07 9.51
CA PHE A 24 -9.66 0.81 9.05
C PHE A 24 -8.64 0.24 10.06
N LEU A 25 -7.80 1.09 10.64
CA LEU A 25 -6.82 0.67 11.64
C LEU A 25 -7.49 0.21 12.94
N ALA A 26 -8.56 0.87 13.37
CA ALA A 26 -9.37 0.43 14.50
C ALA A 26 -9.99 -0.96 14.24
N ASP A 27 -10.58 -1.17 13.06
CA ASP A 27 -11.16 -2.45 12.65
C ASP A 27 -10.09 -3.55 12.59
N PHE A 28 -8.94 -3.28 11.95
CA PHE A 28 -7.83 -4.22 11.89
C PHE A 28 -7.30 -4.57 13.29
N ALA A 29 -7.15 -3.58 14.16
CA ALA A 29 -6.71 -3.77 15.55
C ALA A 29 -7.70 -4.62 16.36
N SER A 30 -9.00 -4.57 16.05
CA SER A 30 -10.03 -5.37 16.71
C SER A 30 -10.02 -6.86 16.34
N LEU A 31 -9.42 -7.24 15.19
CA LEU A 31 -9.42 -8.63 14.72
C LEU A 31 -8.74 -9.59 15.73
N PRO A 32 -9.34 -10.73 16.08
CA PRO A 32 -8.73 -11.68 17.00
C PRO A 32 -7.60 -12.49 16.34
N GLY A 33 -6.67 -12.97 17.16
CA GLY A 33 -5.61 -13.89 16.71
C GLY A 33 -4.45 -13.22 15.96
N TYR A 34 -3.61 -14.03 15.34
CA TYR A 34 -2.47 -13.55 14.58
C TYR A 34 -2.92 -12.89 13.28
N LYS A 35 -2.37 -11.72 13.00
CA LYS A 35 -2.76 -10.90 11.84
C LYS A 35 -1.59 -10.15 11.25
N ILE A 36 -1.64 -9.98 9.93
CA ILE A 36 -0.67 -9.25 9.12
C ILE A 36 -1.44 -8.21 8.31
N LEU A 37 -0.99 -6.95 8.38
CA LEU A 37 -1.44 -5.88 7.51
C LEU A 37 -0.46 -5.75 6.34
N VAL A 38 -0.97 -5.76 5.12
CA VAL A 38 -0.24 -5.42 3.90
C VAL A 38 -0.84 -4.12 3.38
N HIS A 39 -0.01 -3.19 2.92
CA HIS A 39 -0.49 -1.96 2.27
C HIS A 39 0.13 -1.79 0.89
N GLY A 40 -0.40 -0.87 0.10
CA GLY A 40 0.26 -0.38 -1.11
C GLY A 40 0.85 1.01 -0.86
N GLY A 41 1.42 1.60 -1.89
CA GLY A 41 1.87 3.00 -1.88
C GLY A 41 1.89 3.62 -3.27
N GLY A 42 1.17 3.00 -4.23
CA GLY A 42 1.33 3.29 -5.66
C GLY A 42 1.02 4.74 -6.02
N ASN A 43 -0.03 5.34 -5.42
CA ASN A 43 -0.44 6.70 -5.72
C ASN A 43 0.58 7.71 -5.19
N ILE A 44 0.95 7.62 -3.91
CA ILE A 44 2.00 8.46 -3.30
C ILE A 44 3.35 8.32 -4.03
N ALA A 45 3.77 7.10 -4.37
CA ALA A 45 4.99 6.88 -5.14
C ALA A 45 4.93 7.53 -6.52
N THR A 46 3.76 7.50 -7.18
CA THR A 46 3.56 8.20 -8.47
C THR A 46 3.71 9.70 -8.31
N GLU A 47 3.07 10.30 -7.29
CA GLU A 47 3.13 11.74 -7.04
C GLU A 47 4.57 12.22 -6.71
N ILE A 48 5.31 11.45 -5.91
CA ILE A 48 6.71 11.79 -5.58
C ILE A 48 7.58 11.65 -6.83
N GLY A 49 7.41 10.58 -7.61
CA GLY A 49 8.14 10.39 -8.86
C GLY A 49 7.91 11.53 -9.85
N GLU A 50 6.67 11.96 -10.04
CA GLU A 50 6.33 13.08 -10.92
C GLU A 50 7.01 14.38 -10.50
N LYS A 51 7.07 14.67 -9.19
CA LYS A 51 7.79 15.83 -8.64
C LYS A 51 9.30 15.77 -8.89
N MET A 52 9.85 14.57 -9.05
CA MET A 52 11.25 14.31 -9.39
C MET A 52 11.51 14.21 -10.91
N GLY A 53 10.47 14.39 -11.74
CA GLY A 53 10.56 14.23 -13.19
C GLY A 53 10.58 12.78 -13.66
N LEU A 54 10.34 11.82 -12.76
CA LEU A 54 10.24 10.39 -13.08
C LEU A 54 8.81 10.07 -13.49
N LYS A 55 8.62 9.78 -14.78
CA LYS A 55 7.31 9.40 -15.30
C LYS A 55 7.02 7.94 -14.96
N SER A 56 5.88 7.71 -14.31
CA SER A 56 5.44 6.36 -13.99
C SER A 56 4.89 5.65 -15.22
N GLU A 57 5.44 4.48 -15.54
CA GLU A 57 4.93 3.60 -16.59
C GLU A 57 4.39 2.29 -16.01
N TYR A 58 3.39 1.72 -16.68
CA TYR A 58 2.69 0.52 -16.21
C TYR A 58 2.48 -0.48 -17.35
N ILE A 59 2.69 -1.76 -17.03
CA ILE A 59 2.34 -2.88 -17.90
C ILE A 59 1.46 -3.86 -17.12
N GLN A 60 0.22 -4.06 -17.61
CA GLN A 60 -0.76 -4.97 -16.98
C GLN A 60 -0.98 -4.70 -15.48
N GLY A 61 -1.07 -3.41 -15.10
CA GLY A 61 -1.29 -3.00 -13.70
C GLY A 61 -0.06 -3.10 -12.80
N ARG A 62 1.12 -3.42 -13.33
CA ARG A 62 2.40 -3.40 -12.61
C ARG A 62 3.23 -2.21 -13.06
N ARG A 63 3.84 -1.50 -12.11
CA ARG A 63 4.80 -0.44 -12.41
C ARG A 63 6.02 -1.03 -13.09
N ILE A 64 6.47 -0.41 -14.17
CA ILE A 64 7.80 -0.65 -14.72
C ILE A 64 8.78 0.08 -13.81
N THR A 65 9.64 -0.66 -13.12
CA THR A 65 10.59 -0.12 -12.14
C THR A 65 12.00 -0.28 -12.68
N ASP A 66 12.58 0.79 -13.21
CA ASP A 66 13.99 0.88 -13.57
C ASP A 66 14.86 1.30 -12.37
N GLU A 67 16.15 1.51 -12.59
CA GLU A 67 17.12 1.87 -11.55
C GLU A 67 16.83 3.24 -10.90
N ALA A 68 16.28 4.19 -11.63
CA ALA A 68 15.88 5.48 -11.04
C ALA A 68 14.58 5.33 -10.23
N THR A 69 13.67 4.46 -10.68
CA THR A 69 12.37 4.22 -10.03
C THR A 69 12.50 3.33 -8.79
N ILE A 70 13.51 2.44 -8.70
CA ILE A 70 13.70 1.58 -7.52
C ILE A 70 14.14 2.37 -6.28
N GLU A 71 14.96 3.41 -6.45
CA GLU A 71 15.40 4.32 -5.37
C GLU A 71 14.23 5.10 -4.76
N LEU A 72 13.12 5.23 -5.50
CA LEU A 72 11.92 5.94 -5.10
C LEU A 72 10.94 5.11 -4.27
N VAL A 73 10.87 3.78 -4.48
CA VAL A 73 9.75 2.92 -4.04
C VAL A 73 10.05 1.99 -2.87
#